data_AF-A0A1W6MXP9-F1
#
_entry.id   AF-A0A1W6MXP9-F1
#
_cell.length_a   1.000
_cell.length_b   1.000
_cell.length_c   1.000
_cell.angle_alpha   90.00
_cell.angle_beta   90.00
_cell.angle_gamma   90.00
#
_symmetry.space_group_name_H-M   'P 1'
#
loop_
_entity.id
_entity.type
_entity.pdbx_description
1 polymer ?
#
loop_
_entity_poly.entity_id
_entity_poly.type
_entity_poly.pdbx_seq_one_letter_code
_entity_poly.pdbx_strand_id
1 'polypeptide(L)'
;MDRFLSSLKEQRWDDHRYYHHSRVNQSLHFVSAVSFLYCYTIVFKDPALAALIAWLVSMVTRQSGHFFFEPRGYDSINHATQEYKEEIKVGYNLHRKRILMAIWALSPLLLQVDPTLFGAVKAAQSTGELVHNIGYIWFVVGAGGFMFRIVQLILTKDAMTAAVWAAKILTDPFHDIALYYKSPLHLGQKPDPKPFQAEGEDEDTESEDSPTLAH
;
A
#
# COMPACT_ATOMS: atom_id res chain seq x y z
N MET A 1 -3.73 12.07 -20.75
CA MET A 1 -3.59 10.66 -20.31
C MET A 1 -2.15 10.37 -19.93
N ASP A 2 -1.20 10.76 -20.78
CA ASP A 2 0.23 10.44 -20.67
C ASP A 2 0.85 10.87 -19.33
N ARG A 3 0.57 12.10 -18.89
CA ARG A 3 1.04 12.62 -17.58
C ARG A 3 0.51 11.84 -16.38
N PHE A 4 -0.72 11.34 -16.43
CA PHE A 4 -1.30 10.56 -15.33
C PHE A 4 -0.59 9.21 -15.21
N LEU A 5 -0.46 8.51 -16.34
CA LEU A 5 0.18 7.20 -16.39
C LEU A 5 1.67 7.28 -16.07
N SER A 6 2.37 8.31 -16.54
CA SER A 6 3.78 8.53 -16.21
C SER A 6 3.99 8.75 -14.72
N SER A 7 3.18 9.61 -14.08
CA SER A 7 3.26 9.86 -12.64
C SER A 7 2.86 8.62 -11.81
N LEU A 8 1.90 7.81 -12.29
CA LEU A 8 1.56 6.54 -11.64
C LEU A 8 2.73 5.54 -11.71
N LYS A 9 3.39 5.43 -12.88
CA LYS A 9 4.56 4.59 -13.08
C LYS A 9 5.71 5.02 -12.18
N GLU A 10 5.99 6.33 -12.14
CA GLU A 10 7.03 6.93 -11.27
C GLU A 10 6.77 6.63 -9.80
N GLN A 11 5.55 6.87 -9.28
CA GLN A 11 5.24 6.61 -7.86
C GLN A 11 5.37 5.13 -7.48
N ARG A 12 5.06 4.20 -8.40
CA ARG A 12 5.23 2.76 -8.17
C ARG A 12 6.68 2.34 -8.22
N TRP A 13 7.41 2.87 -9.19
CA TRP A 13 8.84 2.67 -9.30
C TRP A 13 9.57 3.15 -8.04
N ASP A 14 9.24 4.34 -7.55
CA ASP A 14 9.80 4.88 -6.31
C ASP A 14 9.45 4.02 -5.09
N ASP A 15 8.21 3.53 -5.00
CA ASP A 15 7.81 2.65 -3.89
C ASP A 15 8.65 1.35 -3.89
N HIS A 16 8.83 0.73 -5.05
CA HIS A 16 9.70 -0.43 -5.20
C HIS A 16 11.15 -0.08 -4.84
N ARG A 17 11.69 0.92 -5.54
CA ARG A 17 13.09 1.33 -5.48
C ARG A 17 13.51 1.73 -4.08
N TYR A 18 12.66 2.37 -3.27
CA TYR A 18 13.05 2.88 -1.96
C TYR A 18 12.60 2.03 -0.77
N TYR A 19 11.64 1.11 -0.97
CA TYR A 19 11.02 0.42 0.14
C TYR A 19 10.79 -1.08 -0.04
N HIS A 20 11.13 -1.69 -1.18
CA HIS A 20 10.89 -3.12 -1.45
C HIS A 20 12.13 -3.88 -1.98
N HIS A 21 13.31 -3.67 -1.39
CA HIS A 21 14.54 -4.34 -1.88
C HIS A 21 14.60 -5.81 -1.49
N SER A 22 14.08 -6.15 -0.30
CA SER A 22 14.20 -7.49 0.26
C SER A 22 13.23 -8.46 -0.39
N ARG A 23 13.73 -9.62 -0.87
CA ARG A 23 12.86 -10.69 -1.40
C ARG A 23 11.86 -11.21 -0.36
N VAL A 24 12.21 -11.15 0.94
CA VAL A 24 11.27 -11.47 2.02
C VAL A 24 10.16 -10.42 2.08
N ASN A 25 10.50 -9.13 2.03
CA ASN A 25 9.51 -8.05 2.01
C ASN A 25 8.60 -8.15 0.77
N GLN A 26 9.17 -8.38 -0.42
CA GLN A 26 8.41 -8.61 -1.65
C GLN A 26 7.44 -9.79 -1.52
N SER A 27 7.88 -10.90 -0.91
CA SER A 27 7.00 -12.07 -0.66
C SER A 27 5.85 -11.74 0.30
N LEU A 28 6.11 -10.91 1.32
CA LEU A 28 5.07 -10.42 2.23
C LEU A 28 4.10 -9.47 1.51
N HIS A 29 4.59 -8.63 0.60
CA HIS A 29 3.75 -7.82 -0.28
C HIS A 29 2.87 -8.68 -1.17
N PHE A 30 3.39 -9.77 -1.74
CA PHE A 30 2.59 -10.71 -2.53
C PHE A 30 1.42 -11.31 -1.72
N VAL A 31 1.69 -11.83 -0.51
CA VAL A 31 0.65 -12.38 0.38
C VAL A 31 -0.37 -11.30 0.78
N SER A 32 0.11 -10.10 1.11
CA SER A 32 -0.73 -8.95 1.42
C SER A 32 -1.65 -8.59 0.24
N ALA A 33 -1.11 -8.56 -0.96
CA ALA A 33 -1.82 -8.19 -2.17
C ALA A 33 -2.93 -9.19 -2.53
N VAL A 34 -2.64 -10.49 -2.46
CA VAL A 34 -3.67 -11.54 -2.64
C VAL A 34 -4.79 -11.40 -1.60
N SER A 35 -4.44 -11.10 -0.35
CA SER A 35 -5.40 -10.87 0.73
C SER A 35 -6.28 -9.64 0.47
N PHE A 36 -5.72 -8.54 -0.05
CA PHE A 36 -6.49 -7.37 -0.46
C PHE A 36 -7.43 -7.66 -1.63
N LEU A 37 -7.01 -8.44 -2.62
CA LEU A 37 -7.91 -8.83 -3.71
C LEU A 37 -9.07 -9.67 -3.20
N TYR A 38 -8.84 -10.58 -2.25
CA TYR A 38 -9.94 -11.27 -1.57
C TYR A 38 -10.89 -10.28 -0.88
N CYS A 39 -10.36 -9.28 -0.17
CA CYS A 39 -11.15 -8.23 0.46
C CYS A 39 -12.03 -7.46 -0.55
N TYR A 40 -11.52 -7.17 -1.75
CA TYR A 40 -12.31 -6.52 -2.81
C TYR A 40 -13.53 -7.34 -3.24
N THR A 41 -13.47 -8.68 -3.15
CA THR A 41 -14.61 -9.54 -3.48
C THR A 41 -15.66 -9.58 -2.37
N ILE A 42 -15.24 -9.56 -1.11
CA ILE A 42 -16.15 -9.75 0.03
C ILE A 42 -16.72 -8.45 0.59
N VAL A 43 -16.09 -7.29 0.34
CA VAL A 43 -16.52 -6.00 0.90
C VAL A 43 -17.98 -5.65 0.57
N PHE A 44 -18.49 -6.10 -0.57
CA PHE A 44 -19.89 -5.88 -0.99
C PHE A 44 -20.89 -6.77 -0.27
N LYS A 45 -20.44 -7.83 0.39
CA LYS A 45 -21.27 -8.78 1.15
C LYS A 45 -21.13 -8.56 2.65
N ASP A 46 -19.90 -8.40 3.11
CA ASP A 46 -19.55 -8.19 4.50
C ASP A 46 -18.35 -7.22 4.60
N PRO A 47 -18.60 -5.90 4.68
CA PRO A 47 -17.54 -4.91 4.78
C PRO A 47 -16.77 -5.00 6.11
N ALA A 48 -17.40 -5.50 7.18
CA ALA A 48 -16.74 -5.70 8.46
C ALA A 48 -15.70 -6.82 8.38
N LEU A 49 -16.08 -7.97 7.80
CA LEU A 49 -15.13 -9.06 7.56
C LEU A 49 -14.01 -8.63 6.60
N ALA A 50 -14.34 -7.90 5.54
CA ALA A 50 -13.35 -7.34 4.61
C ALA A 50 -12.34 -6.45 5.34
N ALA A 51 -12.80 -5.57 6.23
CA ALA A 51 -11.92 -4.72 7.02
C ALA A 51 -11.07 -5.50 8.01
N LEU A 52 -11.63 -6.51 8.69
CA LEU A 52 -10.85 -7.38 9.59
C LEU A 52 -9.69 -8.04 8.85
N ILE A 53 -9.93 -8.61 7.68
CA ILE A 53 -8.88 -9.26 6.86
C ILE A 53 -7.90 -8.21 6.30
N ALA A 54 -8.40 -7.07 5.83
CA ALA A 54 -7.56 -5.99 5.32
C ALA A 54 -6.58 -5.49 6.39
N TRP A 55 -7.04 -5.26 7.62
CA TRP A 55 -6.20 -4.76 8.70
C TRP A 55 -5.32 -5.84 9.33
N LEU A 56 -5.89 -6.99 9.69
CA LEU A 56 -5.19 -8.01 10.49
C LEU A 56 -4.30 -8.93 9.67
N VAL A 57 -4.65 -9.18 8.41
CA VAL A 57 -3.85 -10.02 7.52
C VAL A 57 -3.07 -9.12 6.56
N SER A 58 -3.77 -8.41 5.69
CA SER A 58 -3.14 -7.71 4.57
C SER A 58 -2.16 -6.63 5.06
N MET A 59 -2.59 -5.76 5.97
CA MET A 59 -1.75 -4.67 6.49
C MET A 59 -0.66 -5.19 7.44
N VAL A 60 -0.96 -6.11 8.36
CA VAL A 60 0.08 -6.67 9.26
C VAL A 60 1.19 -7.34 8.45
N THR A 61 0.87 -8.14 7.44
CA THR A 61 1.86 -8.79 6.57
C THR A 61 2.71 -7.75 5.84
N ARG A 62 2.08 -6.76 5.18
CA ARG A 62 2.79 -5.66 4.48
C ARG A 62 3.70 -4.87 5.41
N GLN A 63 3.18 -4.49 6.57
CA GLN A 63 3.91 -3.65 7.52
C GLN A 63 5.05 -4.42 8.19
N SER A 64 4.89 -5.73 8.39
CA SER A 64 5.99 -6.59 8.84
C SER A 64 7.14 -6.60 7.84
N GLY A 65 6.83 -6.63 6.54
CA GLY A 65 7.79 -6.50 5.46
C GLY A 65 8.62 -5.21 5.55
N HIS A 66 7.95 -4.07 5.51
CA HIS A 66 8.60 -2.75 5.64
C HIS A 66 9.34 -2.56 6.97
N PHE A 67 8.83 -3.14 8.07
CA PHE A 67 9.39 -2.91 9.39
C PHE A 67 10.64 -3.77 9.60
N PHE A 68 10.56 -5.09 9.38
CA PHE A 68 11.63 -6.02 9.75
C PHE A 68 12.67 -6.23 8.66
N PHE A 69 12.35 -5.97 7.38
CA PHE A 69 13.17 -6.41 6.26
C PHE A 69 13.67 -5.26 5.36
N GLU A 70 13.43 -4.00 5.74
CA GLU A 70 13.88 -2.83 4.98
C GLU A 70 14.68 -1.85 5.84
N PRO A 71 15.68 -1.15 5.26
CA PRO A 71 16.56 -0.25 6.00
C PRO A 71 15.83 1.01 6.47
N ARG A 72 15.95 1.31 7.77
CA ARG A 72 15.36 2.51 8.41
C ARG A 72 16.34 3.67 8.63
N GLY A 73 17.61 3.44 8.32
CA GLY A 73 18.67 4.45 8.39
C GLY A 73 19.05 4.92 6.99
N TYR A 74 20.34 5.12 6.77
CA TYR A 74 20.84 5.42 5.43
C TYR A 74 20.64 4.23 4.50
N ASP A 75 19.98 4.47 3.37
CA ASP A 75 19.84 3.51 2.29
C ASP A 75 21.12 3.54 1.45
N SER A 76 22.00 2.58 1.67
CA SER A 76 23.28 2.50 0.94
C SER A 76 23.12 2.10 -0.52
N ILE A 77 21.99 1.51 -0.91
CA ILE A 77 21.70 1.08 -2.28
C ILE A 77 21.28 2.29 -3.12
N ASN A 78 20.43 3.15 -2.55
CA ASN A 78 19.95 4.35 -3.25
C ASN A 78 20.69 5.64 -2.89
N HIS A 79 21.64 5.57 -1.96
CA HIS A 79 22.36 6.72 -1.41
C HIS A 79 21.40 7.80 -0.88
N ALA A 80 20.37 7.38 -0.15
CA ALA A 80 19.29 8.25 0.29
C ALA A 80 19.10 8.19 1.82
N THR A 81 18.92 9.35 2.45
CA THR A 81 18.55 9.42 3.86
C THR A 81 17.07 9.09 4.07
N GLN A 82 16.70 8.70 5.29
CA GLN A 82 15.29 8.45 5.61
C GLN A 82 14.48 9.75 5.52
N GLU A 83 15.05 10.88 5.94
CA GLU A 83 14.43 12.19 5.90
C GLU A 83 14.06 12.58 4.45
N TYR A 84 14.99 12.39 3.51
CA TYR A 84 14.74 12.65 2.10
C TYR A 84 13.62 11.76 1.55
N LYS A 85 13.69 10.45 1.82
CA LYS A 85 12.66 9.48 1.41
C LYS A 85 11.27 9.86 1.94
N GLU A 86 11.19 10.37 3.16
CA GLU A 86 9.92 10.79 3.78
C GLU A 86 9.40 12.13 3.25
N GLU A 87 10.28 13.04 2.83
CA GLU A 87 9.93 14.34 2.26
C GLU A 87 9.27 14.21 0.88
N ILE A 88 9.83 13.37 0.02
CA ILE A 88 9.31 13.16 -1.35
C ILE A 88 8.07 12.24 -1.38
N LYS A 89 7.69 11.64 -0.25
CA LYS A 89 6.63 10.64 -0.19
C LYS A 89 5.25 11.28 -0.38
N VAL A 90 4.66 11.05 -1.54
CA VAL A 90 3.25 11.42 -1.84
C VAL A 90 2.27 10.59 -1.01
N GLY A 91 2.66 9.36 -0.62
CA GLY A 91 1.86 8.50 0.25
C GLY A 91 1.78 8.95 1.71
N TYR A 92 1.37 8.04 2.59
CA TYR A 92 1.49 8.29 4.04
C TYR A 92 2.96 8.23 4.44
N ASN A 93 3.51 9.36 4.87
CA ASN A 93 4.78 9.40 5.60
C ASN A 93 4.60 8.75 7.00
N LEU A 94 5.71 8.44 7.66
CA LEU A 94 5.73 7.70 8.92
C LEU A 94 4.92 8.38 10.02
N HIS A 95 4.91 9.72 10.06
CA HIS A 95 4.11 10.46 11.03
C HIS A 95 2.60 10.24 10.79
N ARG A 96 2.12 10.40 9.56
CA ARG A 96 0.72 10.17 9.21
C ARG A 96 0.33 8.70 9.39
N LYS A 97 1.24 7.76 9.08
CA LYS A 97 1.02 6.32 9.36
C LYS A 97 0.80 6.08 10.85
N ARG A 98 1.62 6.68 11.73
CA ARG A 98 1.46 6.55 13.18
C ARG A 98 0.10 7.07 13.67
N ILE A 99 -0.33 8.22 13.17
CA ILE A 99 -1.66 8.77 13.50
C ILE A 99 -2.77 7.80 13.06
N LEU A 100 -2.72 7.31 11.83
CA LEU A 100 -3.72 6.35 11.33
C LEU A 100 -3.74 5.07 12.17
N MET A 101 -2.57 4.52 12.52
CA MET A 101 -2.50 3.32 13.36
C MET A 101 -3.03 3.55 14.78
N ALA A 102 -2.81 4.75 15.35
CA ALA A 102 -3.38 5.11 16.65
C ALA A 102 -4.91 5.20 16.58
N ILE A 103 -5.46 5.86 15.55
CA ILE A 103 -6.91 5.92 15.31
C ILE A 103 -7.48 4.50 15.14
N TRP A 104 -6.86 3.69 14.28
CA TRP A 104 -7.27 2.30 14.07
C TRP A 104 -7.29 1.51 15.38
N ALA A 105 -6.22 1.55 16.17
CA ALA A 105 -6.10 0.79 17.41
C ALA A 105 -7.07 1.26 18.51
N LEU A 106 -7.33 2.57 18.60
CA LEU A 106 -8.19 3.15 19.65
C LEU A 106 -9.67 3.19 19.27
N SER A 107 -9.99 3.20 17.97
CA SER A 107 -11.38 3.32 17.50
C SER A 107 -12.35 2.25 18.05
N PRO A 108 -11.96 0.99 18.35
CA PRO A 108 -12.85 0.03 19.00
C PRO A 108 -13.37 0.46 20.38
N LEU A 109 -12.65 1.35 21.08
CA LEU A 109 -13.08 1.88 22.38
C LEU A 109 -14.40 2.67 22.29
N LEU A 110 -14.80 3.11 21.09
CA LEU A 110 -16.10 3.73 20.87
C LEU A 110 -17.27 2.79 21.27
N LEU A 111 -17.10 1.48 21.19
CA LEU A 111 -18.11 0.51 21.63
C LEU A 111 -18.30 0.46 23.14
N GLN A 112 -17.33 0.97 23.92
CA GLN A 112 -17.49 1.14 25.37
C GLN A 112 -18.28 2.41 25.71
N VAL A 113 -18.25 3.41 24.83
CA VAL A 113 -19.01 4.67 24.98
C VAL A 113 -20.45 4.46 24.52
N ASP A 114 -20.63 3.85 23.35
CA ASP A 114 -21.92 3.47 22.81
C ASP A 114 -21.80 2.14 22.03
N PRO A 115 -22.32 1.02 22.57
CA PRO A 115 -22.22 -0.30 21.94
C PRO A 115 -23.03 -0.41 20.64
N THR A 116 -23.89 0.58 20.34
CA THR A 116 -24.68 0.64 19.09
C THR A 116 -24.05 1.54 18.03
N LEU A 117 -22.94 2.23 18.34
CA LEU A 117 -22.32 3.24 17.46
C LEU A 117 -23.34 4.27 16.95
N PHE A 118 -24.06 4.91 17.87
CA PHE A 118 -25.11 5.89 17.57
C PHE A 118 -26.27 5.30 16.74
N GLY A 119 -26.59 4.02 16.99
CA GLY A 119 -27.63 3.29 16.27
C GLY A 119 -27.21 2.72 14.90
N ALA A 120 -25.93 2.84 14.52
CA ALA A 120 -25.42 2.28 13.26
C ALA A 120 -25.34 0.74 13.27
N VAL A 121 -25.16 0.14 14.45
CA VAL A 121 -25.09 -1.33 14.63
C VAL A 121 -25.93 -1.77 15.82
N LYS A 122 -26.26 -3.07 15.88
CA LYS A 122 -26.84 -3.66 17.09
C LYS A 122 -25.75 -3.85 18.13
N ALA A 123 -26.09 -3.60 19.40
CA ALA A 123 -25.21 -3.93 20.51
C ALA A 123 -24.91 -5.43 20.49
N ALA A 124 -23.62 -5.77 20.51
CA ALA A 124 -23.16 -7.15 20.43
C ALA A 124 -23.58 -7.96 21.67
N GLN A 125 -24.12 -9.15 21.44
CA GLN A 125 -24.51 -10.11 22.49
C GLN A 125 -23.53 -11.27 22.61
N SER A 126 -22.57 -11.37 21.69
CA SER A 126 -21.53 -12.39 21.67
C SER A 126 -20.18 -11.81 21.27
N THR A 127 -19.09 -12.54 21.53
CA THR A 127 -17.75 -12.16 21.08
C THR A 127 -17.67 -12.03 19.55
N GLY A 128 -18.37 -12.90 18.81
CA GLY A 128 -18.40 -12.84 17.35
C GLY A 128 -19.05 -11.56 16.84
N GLU A 129 -20.18 -11.17 17.41
CA GLU A 129 -20.85 -9.90 17.10
C GLU A 129 -20.00 -8.69 17.49
N LEU A 130 -19.26 -8.78 18.62
CA LEU A 130 -18.36 -7.71 19.03
C LEU A 130 -17.23 -7.51 18.02
N VAL A 131 -16.59 -8.61 17.58
CA VAL A 131 -15.56 -8.57 16.54
C VAL A 131 -16.10 -8.04 15.22
N HIS A 132 -17.34 -8.38 14.88
CA HIS A 132 -18.01 -7.85 13.68
C HIS A 132 -18.24 -6.33 13.77
N ASN A 133 -18.74 -5.84 14.90
CA ASN A 133 -18.89 -4.40 15.15
C ASN A 133 -17.54 -3.66 15.09
N ILE A 134 -16.46 -4.25 15.61
CA ILE A 134 -15.09 -3.73 15.46
C ILE A 134 -14.70 -3.67 13.99
N GLY A 135 -15.01 -4.70 13.21
CA GLY A 135 -14.81 -4.73 11.77
C GLY A 135 -15.49 -3.56 11.06
N TYR A 136 -16.73 -3.23 11.42
CA TYR A 136 -17.42 -2.05 10.87
C TYR A 136 -16.71 -0.74 11.20
N ILE A 137 -16.24 -0.56 12.44
CA ILE A 137 -15.48 0.64 12.82
C ILE A 137 -14.22 0.73 11.96
N TRP A 138 -13.48 -0.36 11.82
CA TRP A 138 -12.26 -0.40 11.04
C TRP A 138 -12.49 -0.23 9.54
N PHE A 139 -13.65 -0.66 9.02
CA PHE A 139 -14.08 -0.34 7.66
C PHE A 139 -14.25 1.17 7.49
N VAL A 140 -14.97 1.83 8.40
CA VAL A 140 -15.18 3.29 8.39
C VAL A 140 -13.85 4.03 8.53
N VAL A 141 -12.94 3.58 9.40
CA VAL A 141 -11.60 4.17 9.54
C VAL A 141 -10.79 4.04 8.24
N GLY A 142 -10.81 2.86 7.61
CA GLY A 142 -10.09 2.63 6.34
C GLY A 142 -10.65 3.49 5.20
N ALA A 143 -11.96 3.45 4.97
CA ALA A 143 -12.63 4.23 3.94
C ALA A 143 -12.50 5.74 4.20
N GLY A 144 -12.73 6.17 5.44
CA GLY A 144 -12.59 7.56 5.87
C GLY A 144 -11.17 8.08 5.72
N GLY A 145 -10.16 7.29 6.12
CA GLY A 145 -8.75 7.63 5.95
C GLY A 145 -8.37 7.81 4.47
N PHE A 146 -8.83 6.90 3.60
CA PHE A 146 -8.61 7.01 2.16
C PHE A 146 -9.25 8.28 1.56
N MET A 147 -10.53 8.53 1.86
CA MET A 147 -11.24 9.71 1.36
C MET A 147 -10.64 11.02 1.91
N PHE A 148 -10.30 11.05 3.20
CA PHE A 148 -9.61 12.18 3.82
C PHE A 148 -8.29 12.48 3.10
N ARG A 149 -7.50 11.46 2.77
CA ARG A 149 -6.23 11.64 2.07
C ARG A 149 -6.42 12.20 0.66
N ILE A 150 -7.45 11.77 -0.07
CA ILE A 150 -7.79 12.34 -1.38
C ILE A 150 -8.09 13.83 -1.24
N VAL A 151 -9.02 14.21 -0.36
CA VAL A 151 -9.41 15.61 -0.15
C VAL A 151 -8.21 16.44 0.27
N GLN A 152 -7.42 15.94 1.22
CA GLN A 152 -6.24 16.64 1.70
C GLN A 152 -5.17 16.82 0.60
N LEU A 153 -4.99 15.85 -0.31
CA LEU A 153 -4.09 15.99 -1.46
C LEU A 153 -4.61 17.01 -2.47
N ILE A 154 -5.92 17.04 -2.75
CA ILE A 154 -6.53 18.06 -3.62
C ILE A 154 -6.25 19.47 -3.06
N LEU A 155 -6.41 19.66 -1.74
CA LEU A 155 -6.24 20.97 -1.10
C LEU A 155 -4.78 21.41 -0.95
N THR A 156 -3.84 20.47 -0.83
CA THR A 156 -2.41 20.80 -0.56
C THR A 156 -1.49 20.64 -1.75
N LYS A 157 -1.94 19.95 -2.79
CA LYS A 157 -1.21 19.73 -4.05
C LYS A 157 -2.13 20.12 -5.20
N ASP A 158 -2.88 19.16 -5.75
CA ASP A 158 -3.81 19.35 -6.85
C ASP A 158 -4.65 18.07 -7.08
N ALA A 159 -5.66 18.17 -7.95
CA ALA A 159 -6.56 17.05 -8.26
C ALA A 159 -5.91 15.89 -9.02
N MET A 160 -4.91 16.17 -9.87
CA MET A 160 -4.19 15.13 -10.62
C MET A 160 -3.36 14.28 -9.66
N THR A 161 -2.61 14.91 -8.75
CA THR A 161 -1.83 14.22 -7.71
C THR A 161 -2.71 13.33 -6.84
N ALA A 162 -3.88 13.82 -6.43
CA ALA A 162 -4.83 13.04 -5.64
C ALA A 162 -5.39 11.84 -6.43
N ALA A 163 -5.72 12.02 -7.71
CA ALA A 163 -6.23 10.96 -8.57
C ALA A 163 -5.17 9.88 -8.83
N VAL A 164 -3.91 10.27 -9.10
CA VAL A 164 -2.80 9.32 -9.27
C VAL A 164 -2.57 8.52 -8.00
N TRP A 165 -2.57 9.19 -6.84
CA TRP A 165 -2.42 8.51 -5.55
C TRP A 165 -3.57 7.53 -5.28
N ALA A 166 -4.81 7.94 -5.51
CA ALA A 166 -5.98 7.08 -5.31
C ALA A 166 -5.94 5.85 -6.23
N ALA A 167 -5.64 6.06 -7.52
CA ALA A 167 -5.52 4.99 -8.50
C ALA A 167 -4.40 4.02 -8.09
N LYS A 168 -3.24 4.55 -7.67
CA LYS A 168 -2.14 3.74 -7.13
C LYS A 168 -2.63 2.84 -6.01
N ILE A 169 -3.18 3.39 -4.93
CA ILE A 169 -3.65 2.61 -3.77
C ILE A 169 -4.65 1.51 -4.16
N LEU A 170 -5.60 1.81 -5.06
CA LEU A 170 -6.63 0.86 -5.49
C LEU A 170 -6.11 -0.24 -6.41
N THR A 171 -4.98 0.00 -7.10
CA THR A 171 -4.44 -0.92 -8.10
C THR A 171 -3.11 -1.56 -7.68
N ASP A 172 -2.51 -1.09 -6.59
CA ASP A 172 -1.28 -1.63 -6.02
C ASP A 172 -1.38 -3.13 -5.71
N PRO A 173 -2.50 -3.71 -5.22
CA PRO A 173 -2.58 -5.15 -5.05
C PRO A 173 -2.37 -5.94 -6.36
N PHE A 174 -2.91 -5.46 -7.49
CA PHE A 174 -2.68 -6.12 -8.78
C PHE A 174 -1.23 -5.97 -9.23
N HIS A 175 -0.66 -4.77 -9.04
CA HIS A 175 0.72 -4.48 -9.43
C HIS A 175 1.74 -5.25 -8.57
N ASP A 176 1.52 -5.32 -7.26
CA ASP A 176 2.35 -6.08 -6.32
C ASP A 176 2.33 -7.58 -6.65
N ILE A 177 1.18 -8.13 -7.05
CA ILE A 177 1.12 -9.52 -7.53
C ILE A 177 1.97 -9.70 -8.78
N ALA A 178 1.79 -8.85 -9.79
CA ALA A 178 2.53 -8.93 -11.04
C ALA A 178 4.05 -8.85 -10.81
N LEU A 179 4.50 -7.99 -9.88
CA LEU A 179 5.91 -7.83 -9.56
C LEU A 179 6.48 -8.94 -8.67
N TYR A 180 5.71 -9.45 -7.71
CA TYR A 180 6.25 -10.22 -6.59
C TYR A 180 5.81 -11.67 -6.51
N TYR A 181 5.00 -12.18 -7.45
CA TYR A 181 4.55 -13.57 -7.43
C TYR A 181 5.68 -14.61 -7.44
N LYS A 182 6.84 -14.26 -8.02
CA LYS A 182 8.06 -15.11 -8.01
C LYS A 182 8.89 -14.95 -6.74
N SER A 183 8.75 -13.87 -5.98
CA SER A 183 9.63 -13.57 -4.83
C SER A 183 9.67 -14.68 -3.75
N PRO A 184 8.57 -15.41 -3.45
CA PRO A 184 8.62 -16.54 -2.51
C PRO A 184 9.54 -17.69 -2.93
N LEU A 185 9.84 -17.82 -4.23
CA LEU A 185 10.78 -18.83 -4.74
C LEU A 185 12.25 -18.39 -4.64
N HIS A 186 12.50 -17.12 -4.33
CA HIS A 186 13.81 -16.48 -4.34
C HIS A 186 14.24 -16.00 -2.94
N LEU A 187 13.66 -16.60 -1.88
CA LEU A 187 14.01 -16.27 -0.50
C LEU A 187 15.51 -16.54 -0.24
N GLY A 188 16.20 -15.57 0.37
CA GLY A 188 17.64 -15.66 0.67
C GLY A 188 18.57 -15.05 -0.38
N GLN A 189 18.05 -14.61 -1.54
CA GLN A 189 18.83 -13.80 -2.47
C GLN A 189 19.11 -12.41 -1.90
N LYS A 190 20.23 -11.80 -2.34
CA LYS A 190 20.59 -10.43 -1.96
C LYS A 190 19.48 -9.45 -2.38
N PRO A 191 19.30 -8.35 -1.64
CA PRO A 191 18.36 -7.30 -2.02
C PRO A 191 18.67 -6.80 -3.44
N ASP A 192 17.64 -6.65 -4.25
CA ASP A 192 17.76 -6.21 -5.63
C ASP A 192 17.08 -4.84 -5.76
N PRO A 193 17.81 -3.77 -6.18
CA PRO A 193 17.20 -2.47 -6.43
C PRO A 193 16.29 -2.45 -7.66
N LYS A 194 16.39 -3.46 -8.53
CA LYS A 194 15.53 -3.58 -9.71
C LYS A 194 14.40 -4.58 -9.40
N PRO A 195 13.17 -4.30 -9.87
CA PRO A 195 12.12 -5.31 -9.83
C PRO A 195 12.55 -6.53 -10.63
N PHE A 196 11.97 -7.69 -10.30
CA PHE A 196 12.06 -8.83 -11.20
C PHE A 196 11.49 -8.33 -12.53
N GLN A 197 12.31 -8.21 -13.57
CA GLN A 197 11.81 -7.82 -14.89
C GLN A 197 10.72 -8.82 -15.22
N ALA A 198 9.48 -8.33 -15.37
CA ALA A 198 8.50 -9.06 -16.12
C ALA A 198 9.12 -9.23 -17.50
N GLU A 199 9.54 -10.45 -17.83
CA GLU A 199 10.01 -10.77 -19.18
C GLU A 199 8.96 -10.26 -20.16
N GLY A 200 9.28 -9.21 -20.93
CA GLY A 200 8.43 -8.71 -22.01
C GLY A 200 8.17 -7.20 -22.12
N GLU A 201 8.71 -6.31 -21.29
CA GLU A 201 8.49 -4.85 -21.46
C GLU A 201 9.64 -4.08 -22.14
N ASP A 202 10.79 -4.71 -22.39
CA ASP A 202 11.99 -4.02 -22.90
C ASP A 202 12.42 -4.45 -24.33
N GLU A 203 11.65 -5.27 -25.06
CA GLU A 203 12.05 -5.71 -26.43
C GLU A 203 11.69 -4.72 -27.56
N ASP A 204 10.92 -3.65 -27.31
CA ASP A 204 10.41 -2.78 -28.39
C ASP A 204 11.06 -1.38 -28.50
N THR A 205 12.19 -1.12 -27.82
CA THR A 205 12.84 0.22 -27.87
C THR A 205 14.31 0.25 -28.27
N GLU A 206 14.84 -0.80 -28.88
CA GLU A 206 16.16 -0.76 -29.55
C GLU A 206 16.04 -1.09 -31.04
N SER A 207 15.42 -0.21 -31.81
CA SER A 207 15.80 -0.06 -33.22
C SER A 207 15.59 1.39 -33.67
N GLU A 208 16.59 1.89 -34.39
CA GLU A 208 16.61 3.15 -35.15
C GLU A 208 16.88 4.45 -34.35
N ASP A 209 18.14 4.70 -34.00
CA ASP A 209 18.94 5.74 -34.68
C ASP A 209 20.32 5.87 -34.01
N SER A 210 21.37 5.43 -34.71
CA SER A 210 22.74 5.83 -34.43
C SER A 210 23.28 6.54 -35.67
N PRO A 211 23.44 7.88 -35.67
CA PRO A 211 24.17 8.52 -36.74
C PRO A 211 25.65 8.19 -36.57
N THR A 212 26.16 7.46 -37.55
CA THR A 212 27.56 7.12 -37.73
C THR A 212 28.37 8.41 -37.85
N LEU A 213 29.25 8.67 -36.88
CA LEU A 213 30.30 9.67 -37.03
C LEU A 213 31.38 9.10 -37.97
N ALA A 214 31.43 9.61 -39.19
CA ALA A 214 32.55 9.40 -40.11
C ALA A 214 33.45 10.64 -40.11
N HIS A 215 34.69 10.39 -39.67
CA HIS A 215 35.98 11.06 -39.90
C HIS A 215 36.03 12.52 -40.40
#